data_AF-A0A8J7TYR9-F1
#
_entry.id   AF-A0A8J7TYR9-F1
#
_cell.length_a   1.000
_cell.length_b   1.000
_cell.length_c   1.000
_cell.angle_alpha   90.00
_cell.angle_beta   90.00
_cell.angle_gamma   90.00
#
_symmetry.space_group_name_H-M   'P 1'
#
loop_
_entity.id
_entity.type
_entity.pdbx_description
1 polymer ?
#
loop_
_entity_poly.entity_id
_entity_poly.type
_entity_poly.pdbx_seq_one_letter_code
_entity_poly.pdbx_strand_id
1 'polypeptide(L)'
;MRDVPSGRCHLCGGQIAEAKWVGSWSGVGGGGGFWFSGRCPACDVDYRLALPDHQSTGWRPDAPEPAELQAEVGSNELAALSVKFARYATLGPKWRTFLARRRDGDVVWRFASADGMRNGFAVVRGGRPISQFTILGPVQ
;
A
#
# COMPACT_ATOMS: atom_id res chain seq x y z
N MET A 1 -25.08 -8.97 -2.89
CA MET A 1 -23.62 -9.05 -2.67
C MET A 1 -22.97 -8.58 -3.97
N ARG A 2 -22.03 -7.63 -3.96
CA ARG A 2 -21.39 -7.17 -5.21
C ARG A 2 -20.26 -8.12 -5.55
N ASP A 3 -20.17 -8.53 -6.80
CA ASP A 3 -19.09 -9.39 -7.28
C ASP A 3 -17.75 -8.66 -7.14
N VAL A 4 -16.79 -9.32 -6.48
CA VAL A 4 -15.46 -8.75 -6.28
C VAL A 4 -14.60 -9.10 -7.50
N PRO A 5 -13.97 -8.13 -8.17
CA PRO A 5 -13.18 -8.41 -9.37
C PRO A 5 -11.98 -9.32 -9.07
N SER A 6 -11.75 -10.32 -9.93
CA SER A 6 -10.54 -11.14 -9.89
C SER A 6 -9.29 -10.36 -10.33
N GLY A 7 -8.10 -10.80 -9.93
CA GLY A 7 -6.84 -10.20 -10.37
C GLY A 7 -5.62 -11.07 -10.09
N ARG A 8 -4.47 -10.70 -10.67
CA ARG A 8 -3.19 -11.40 -10.48
C ARG A 8 -2.14 -10.50 -9.86
N CYS A 9 -1.29 -11.09 -9.04
CA CYS A 9 -0.15 -10.47 -8.41
C CYS A 9 0.91 -10.12 -9.46
N HIS A 10 1.33 -8.86 -9.49
CA HIS A 10 2.36 -8.40 -10.42
C HIS A 10 3.78 -8.94 -10.11
N LEU A 11 4.00 -9.53 -8.92
CA LEU A 11 5.29 -10.10 -8.53
C LEU A 11 5.41 -11.58 -8.91
N CYS A 12 4.43 -12.41 -8.56
CA CYS A 12 4.50 -13.86 -8.75
C CYS A 12 3.48 -14.43 -9.74
N GLY A 13 2.58 -13.60 -10.28
CA GLY A 13 1.48 -14.07 -11.14
C GLY A 13 0.35 -14.80 -10.41
N GLY A 14 0.47 -15.04 -9.10
CA GLY A 14 -0.54 -15.71 -8.29
C GLY A 14 -1.84 -14.91 -8.14
N GLN A 15 -2.93 -15.58 -7.73
CA GLN A 15 -4.24 -14.95 -7.59
C GLN A 15 -4.24 -13.90 -6.45
N ILE A 16 -4.87 -12.75 -6.71
CA ILE A 16 -5.27 -11.83 -5.64
C ILE A 16 -6.50 -12.42 -4.95
N ALA A 17 -6.33 -12.79 -3.69
CA ALA A 17 -7.32 -13.38 -2.81
C ALA A 17 -7.78 -12.35 -1.76
N GLU A 18 -8.64 -12.78 -0.83
CA GLU A 18 -9.15 -11.95 0.28
C GLU A 18 -9.75 -10.62 -0.20
N ALA A 19 -10.24 -10.60 -1.45
CA ALA A 19 -10.69 -9.38 -2.08
C ALA A 19 -12.03 -8.97 -1.47
N LYS A 20 -12.13 -7.71 -1.03
CA LYS A 20 -13.29 -7.18 -0.32
C LYS A 20 -13.57 -5.73 -0.73
N TRP A 21 -14.85 -5.37 -0.66
CA TRP A 21 -15.29 -3.99 -0.83
C TRP A 21 -14.84 -3.13 0.36
N VAL A 22 -14.27 -1.97 0.06
CA VAL A 22 -13.76 -1.02 1.06
C VAL A 22 -14.68 0.18 1.18
N GLY A 23 -15.25 0.64 0.07
CA GLY A 23 -16.08 1.83 0.06
C GLY A 23 -16.53 2.26 -1.32
N SER A 24 -17.25 3.37 -1.36
CA SER A 24 -17.65 4.07 -2.59
C SER A 24 -17.30 5.55 -2.50
N TRP A 25 -17.14 6.20 -3.65
CA TRP A 25 -17.06 7.65 -3.73
C TRP A 25 -18.03 8.18 -4.78
N SER A 26 -18.38 9.45 -4.63
CA SER A 26 -19.15 10.24 -5.59
C SER A 26 -18.30 11.44 -6.00
N GLY A 27 -18.09 11.60 -7.30
CA GLY A 27 -17.44 12.75 -7.90
C GLY A 27 -18.41 13.91 -8.14
N VAL A 28 -17.87 15.10 -8.29
CA VAL A 28 -18.64 16.28 -8.68
C VAL A 28 -19.02 16.11 -10.16
N GLY A 29 -20.31 16.06 -10.48
CA GLY A 29 -20.80 15.83 -11.84
C GLY A 29 -21.46 14.47 -12.11
N GLY A 30 -21.77 13.69 -11.06
CA GLY A 30 -22.56 12.45 -11.18
C GLY A 30 -21.74 11.18 -11.48
N GLY A 31 -20.43 11.32 -11.72
CA GLY A 31 -19.51 10.19 -11.72
C GLY A 31 -19.31 9.63 -10.31
N GLY A 32 -18.95 8.36 -10.20
CA GLY A 32 -18.73 7.72 -8.91
C GLY A 32 -17.93 6.44 -9.06
N GLY A 33 -17.69 5.73 -7.96
CA GLY A 33 -17.01 4.46 -8.09
C GLY A 33 -16.87 3.70 -6.79
N PHE A 34 -16.17 2.56 -6.89
CA PHE A 34 -15.97 1.64 -5.78
C PHE A 34 -14.50 1.32 -5.57
N TRP A 35 -14.13 1.24 -4.30
CA TRP A 35 -12.81 0.78 -3.86
C TRP A 35 -12.91 -0.64 -3.37
N PHE A 36 -11.97 -1.46 -3.82
CA PHE A 36 -11.74 -2.81 -3.31
C PHE A 36 -10.30 -2.93 -2.81
N SER A 37 -10.11 -3.74 -1.78
CA SER A 37 -8.80 -4.20 -1.33
C SER A 37 -8.68 -5.69 -1.59
N GLY A 38 -7.49 -6.19 -1.83
CA GLY A 38 -7.21 -7.62 -1.94
C GLY A 38 -5.76 -7.89 -1.57
N ARG A 39 -5.39 -9.16 -1.46
CA ARG A 39 -4.05 -9.56 -1.06
C ARG A 39 -3.57 -10.75 -1.87
N CYS A 40 -2.30 -10.76 -2.24
CA CYS A 40 -1.66 -11.98 -2.74
C CYS A 40 -1.08 -12.78 -1.56
N PRO A 41 -1.58 -13.99 -1.24
CA PRO A 41 -1.04 -14.79 -0.13
C PRO A 41 0.36 -15.34 -0.41
N ALA A 42 0.72 -15.51 -1.69
CA ALA A 42 2.03 -16.05 -2.07
C ALA A 42 3.17 -15.04 -1.88
N CYS A 43 2.88 -13.74 -2.02
CA CYS A 43 3.87 -12.67 -1.90
C CYS A 43 3.59 -11.69 -0.75
N ASP A 44 2.51 -11.86 0.00
CA ASP A 44 2.14 -10.96 1.10
C ASP A 44 2.04 -9.48 0.69
N VAL A 45 1.55 -9.23 -0.53
CA VAL A 45 1.35 -7.87 -1.07
C VAL A 45 -0.11 -7.51 -1.03
N ASP A 46 -0.41 -6.35 -0.44
CA ASP A 46 -1.73 -5.76 -0.41
C ASP A 46 -1.98 -4.96 -1.70
N TYR A 47 -3.17 -5.10 -2.25
CA TYR A 47 -3.61 -4.46 -3.48
C TYR A 47 -4.86 -3.62 -3.24
N ARG A 48 -5.01 -2.60 -4.07
CA ARG A 48 -6.20 -1.78 -4.22
C ARG A 48 -6.70 -1.82 -5.65
N LEU A 49 -8.01 -1.71 -5.82
CA LEU A 49 -8.67 -1.57 -7.11
C LEU A 49 -9.70 -0.45 -7.03
N ALA A 50 -9.60 0.49 -7.97
CA ALA A 50 -10.60 1.52 -8.21
C ALA A 50 -11.49 1.09 -9.38
N LEU A 51 -12.81 1.17 -9.20
CA LEU A 51 -13.80 1.04 -10.27
C LEU A 51 -14.52 2.37 -10.51
N PRO A 52 -13.89 3.38 -11.12
CA PRO A 52 -14.58 4.59 -11.59
C PRO A 52 -15.63 4.20 -12.64
N ASP A 53 -16.86 4.66 -12.46
CA ASP A 53 -17.98 4.43 -13.37
C ASP A 53 -18.14 2.94 -13.75
N HIS A 54 -17.90 2.06 -12.78
CA HIS A 54 -17.93 0.59 -12.91
C HIS A 54 -16.88 -0.02 -13.85
N GLN A 55 -15.87 0.74 -14.28
CA GLN A 55 -14.79 0.25 -15.14
C GLN A 55 -13.52 -0.05 -14.34
N SER A 56 -12.91 -1.21 -14.57
CA SER A 56 -11.70 -1.62 -13.86
C SER A 56 -10.47 -0.87 -14.33
N THR A 57 -9.76 -0.24 -13.39
CA THR A 57 -8.44 0.37 -13.62
C THR A 57 -7.27 -0.60 -13.42
N GLY A 58 -7.59 -1.88 -13.16
CA GLY A 58 -6.61 -2.91 -12.80
C GLY A 58 -6.21 -2.86 -11.33
N TRP A 59 -5.88 -4.04 -10.78
CA TRP A 59 -5.35 -4.13 -9.43
C TRP A 59 -3.95 -3.53 -9.36
N ARG A 60 -3.74 -2.63 -8.40
CA ARG A 60 -2.44 -1.99 -8.14
C ARG A 60 -2.01 -2.24 -6.70
N PRO A 61 -0.71 -2.37 -6.42
CA PRO A 61 -0.22 -2.43 -5.04
C PRO A 61 -0.70 -1.23 -4.23
N ASP A 62 -0.98 -1.44 -2.95
CA ASP A 62 -1.11 -0.34 -1.98
C ASP A 62 0.29 0.15 -1.56
N ALA A 63 1.00 0.75 -2.51
CA ALA A 63 2.37 1.23 -2.38
C ALA A 63 2.56 2.54 -3.19
N PRO A 64 3.58 3.36 -2.90
CA PRO A 64 3.93 4.48 -3.76
C PRO A 64 4.47 4.00 -5.11
N GLU A 65 4.51 4.92 -6.07
CA GLU A 65 5.18 4.68 -7.34
C GLU A 65 6.71 4.59 -7.11
N PRO A 66 7.45 3.77 -7.89
CA PRO A 66 8.91 3.66 -7.73
C PRO A 66 9.65 4.99 -7.82
N ALA A 67 9.14 5.93 -8.62
CA ALA A 67 9.71 7.27 -8.77
C ALA A 67 9.52 8.18 -7.54
N GLU A 68 8.63 7.81 -6.60
CA GLU A 68 8.40 8.54 -5.35
C GLU A 68 9.37 8.10 -4.23
N LEU A 69 10.17 7.05 -4.45
CA LEU A 69 11.17 6.57 -3.50
C LEU A 69 12.36 7.53 -3.42
N GLN A 70 12.83 7.81 -2.20
CA GLN A 70 13.90 8.78 -1.95
C GLN A 70 15.19 8.11 -1.45
N ALA A 71 15.12 7.51 -0.26
CA ALA A 71 16.30 6.96 0.42
C ALA A 71 15.93 5.72 1.22
N GLU A 72 16.83 4.74 1.23
CA GLU A 72 16.71 3.58 2.10
C GLU A 72 16.89 3.98 3.58
N VAL A 73 16.06 3.41 4.44
CA VAL A 73 16.07 3.61 5.89
C VAL A 73 17.08 2.65 6.52
N GLY A 74 18.09 3.21 7.18
CA GLY A 74 19.07 2.43 7.93
C GLY A 74 18.47 1.70 9.13
N SER A 75 19.16 0.66 9.62
CA SER A 75 18.73 -0.20 10.73
C SER A 75 18.38 0.56 12.02
N ASN A 76 19.18 1.58 12.38
CA ASN A 76 18.94 2.41 13.57
C ASN A 76 17.62 3.19 13.47
N GLU A 77 17.33 3.75 12.29
CA GLU A 77 16.09 4.48 12.06
C GLU A 77 14.88 3.53 12.04
N LEU A 78 15.04 2.33 11.49
CA LEU A 78 13.98 1.32 11.45
C LEU A 78 13.47 0.94 12.86
N ALA A 79 14.36 0.87 13.85
CA ALA A 79 13.99 0.65 15.25
C ALA A 79 13.15 1.81 15.80
N ALA A 80 13.55 3.06 15.51
CA ALA A 80 12.80 4.26 15.89
C ALA A 80 11.41 4.32 15.24
N LEU A 81 11.28 3.86 13.98
CA LEU A 81 9.99 3.78 13.29
C LEU A 81 9.02 2.82 13.97
N SER A 82 9.52 1.69 14.50
CA SER A 82 8.67 0.74 15.22
C SER A 82 8.04 1.38 16.46
N VAL A 83 8.82 2.17 17.21
CA VAL A 83 8.31 2.95 18.35
C VAL A 83 7.32 4.03 17.90
N LYS A 84 7.63 4.74 16.80
CA LYS A 84 6.76 5.79 16.25
C LYS A 84 5.42 5.22 15.81
N PHE A 85 5.41 4.16 14.99
CA PHE A 85 4.18 3.58 14.45
C PHE A 85 3.30 2.92 15.50
N ALA A 86 3.87 2.37 16.58
CA ALA A 86 3.11 1.81 17.68
C ALA A 86 2.12 2.81 18.31
N ARG A 87 2.37 4.13 18.18
CA ARG A 87 1.51 5.20 18.70
C ARG A 87 0.30 5.51 17.81
N TYR A 88 0.29 5.05 16.56
CA TYR A 88 -0.79 5.30 15.62
C TYR A 88 -1.74 4.12 15.59
N ALA A 89 -3.03 4.36 15.83
CA ALA A 89 -4.05 3.32 15.89
C ALA A 89 -4.15 2.47 14.61
N THR A 90 -3.91 3.07 13.44
CA THR A 90 -3.98 2.40 12.13
C THR A 90 -2.62 1.90 11.65
N LEU A 91 -1.56 2.70 11.79
CA LEU A 91 -0.23 2.33 11.30
C LEU A 91 0.45 1.27 12.18
N GLY A 92 0.22 1.27 13.50
CA GLY A 92 0.82 0.30 14.41
C GLY A 92 0.45 -1.16 14.08
N PRO A 93 -0.84 -1.50 13.94
CA PRO A 93 -1.26 -2.83 13.49
C PRO A 93 -0.74 -3.19 12.09
N LYS A 94 -0.77 -2.27 11.12
CA LYS A 94 -0.22 -2.50 9.77
C LYS A 94 1.29 -2.79 9.83
N TRP A 95 2.02 -2.04 10.66
CA TRP A 95 3.47 -2.17 10.80
C TRP A 95 3.86 -3.50 11.44
N ARG A 96 3.19 -3.90 12.54
CA ARG A 96 3.37 -5.22 13.15
C ARG A 96 3.09 -6.36 12.18
N THR A 97 2.03 -6.21 11.38
CA THR A 97 1.68 -7.19 10.34
C THR A 97 2.77 -7.31 9.28
N PHE A 98 3.34 -6.18 8.85
CA PHE A 98 4.49 -6.19 7.94
C PHE A 98 5.69 -6.89 8.58
N LEU A 99 6.09 -6.51 9.81
CA LEU A 99 7.24 -7.11 10.48
C LEU A 99 7.10 -8.63 10.62
N ALA A 100 5.90 -9.12 10.94
CA ALA A 100 5.62 -10.56 11.04
C ALA A 100 5.69 -11.31 9.69
N ARG A 101 5.62 -10.59 8.56
CA ARG A 101 5.62 -11.15 7.19
C ARG A 101 6.86 -10.77 6.38
N ARG A 102 7.78 -10.03 6.99
CA ARG A 102 8.98 -9.52 6.32
C ARG A 102 9.82 -10.72 5.84
N ARG A 103 10.30 -10.62 4.60
CA ARG A 103 11.20 -11.61 3.99
C ARG A 103 12.61 -11.07 3.94
N ASP A 104 13.58 -11.97 3.78
CA ASP A 104 14.96 -11.60 3.52
C ASP A 104 15.03 -10.77 2.23
N GLY A 105 15.78 -9.66 2.29
CA GLY A 105 15.88 -8.68 1.20
C GLY A 105 14.78 -7.61 1.18
N ASP A 106 13.78 -7.66 2.08
CA ASP A 106 12.87 -6.54 2.26
C ASP A 106 13.58 -5.37 2.92
N VAL A 107 13.55 -4.22 2.27
CA VAL A 107 14.11 -2.95 2.77
C VAL A 107 13.01 -1.91 2.90
N VAL A 108 13.22 -0.94 3.79
CA VAL A 108 12.26 0.15 4.01
C VAL A 108 12.85 1.42 3.42
N TRP A 109 12.05 2.14 2.66
CA TRP A 109 12.46 3.37 1.98
C TRP A 109 11.58 4.52 2.42
N ARG A 110 12.13 5.73 2.46
CA ARG A 110 11.34 6.96 2.52
C ARG A 110 10.72 7.22 1.15
N PHE A 111 9.49 7.70 1.14
CA PHE A 111 8.86 8.20 -0.08
C PHE A 111 8.23 9.56 0.15
N ALA A 112 8.16 10.36 -0.91
CA ALA A 112 7.35 11.57 -0.98
C ALA A 112 6.67 11.62 -2.34
N SER A 113 5.37 11.89 -2.34
CA SER A 113 4.61 12.04 -3.56
C SER A 113 4.97 13.34 -4.27
N ALA A 114 4.80 13.34 -5.60
CA ALA A 114 5.11 14.50 -6.43
C ALA A 114 4.28 15.75 -6.06
N ASP A 115 3.06 15.55 -5.52
CA ASP A 115 2.20 16.63 -5.04
C ASP A 115 2.56 17.14 -3.63
N GLY A 116 3.54 16.53 -2.95
CA GLY A 116 3.94 16.85 -1.58
C GLY A 116 2.93 16.48 -0.51
N MET A 117 1.75 15.95 -0.89
CA MET A 117 0.63 15.70 0.01
C MET A 117 0.78 14.37 0.78
N ARG A 118 1.60 13.45 0.28
CA ARG A 118 1.81 12.12 0.88
C ARG A 118 3.29 11.90 1.06
N ASN A 119 3.71 11.66 2.29
CA ASN A 119 5.05 11.18 2.58
C ASN A 119 4.97 10.04 3.59
N GLY A 120 6.08 9.34 3.76
CA GLY A 120 6.18 8.30 4.77
C GLY A 120 7.17 7.24 4.33
N PHE A 121 6.79 5.98 4.60
CA PHE A 121 7.69 4.85 4.45
C PHE A 121 7.08 3.78 3.55
N ALA A 122 7.87 3.26 2.63
CA ALA A 122 7.52 2.18 1.73
C ALA A 122 8.32 0.94 2.09
N VAL A 123 7.71 -0.22 1.92
CA VAL A 123 8.45 -1.49 1.92
C VAL A 123 8.78 -1.83 0.48
N VAL A 124 10.04 -2.14 0.21
CA VAL A 124 10.55 -2.46 -1.11
C VAL A 124 11.10 -3.88 -1.10
N ARG A 125 10.66 -4.70 -2.05
CA ARG A 125 11.12 -6.08 -2.26
C ARG A 125 11.63 -6.24 -3.68
N GLY A 126 12.89 -6.64 -3.84
CA GLY A 126 13.51 -6.78 -5.17
C GLY A 126 13.38 -5.52 -6.03
N GLY A 127 13.54 -4.34 -5.43
CA GLY A 127 13.43 -3.04 -6.10
C GLY A 127 12.01 -2.56 -6.38
N ARG A 128 10.96 -3.26 -5.91
CA ARG A 128 9.55 -2.88 -6.14
C ARG A 128 8.85 -2.51 -4.83
N PRO A 129 8.18 -1.35 -4.76
CA PRO A 129 7.30 -1.02 -3.63
C PRO A 129 6.16 -2.02 -3.49
N ILE A 130 5.94 -2.55 -2.28
CA ILE A 130 4.90 -3.54 -1.98
C ILE A 130 3.92 -3.13 -0.89
N SER A 131 4.26 -2.11 -0.10
CA SER A 131 3.39 -1.55 0.94
C SER A 131 3.80 -0.12 1.25
N GLN A 132 2.89 0.67 1.80
CA GLN A 132 3.14 2.02 2.28
C GLN A 132 2.57 2.31 3.68
N PHE A 133 3.27 3.20 4.37
CA PHE A 133 2.93 3.76 5.67
C PHE A 133 2.96 5.28 5.54
N THR A 134 1.84 5.85 5.09
CA THR A 134 1.71 7.29 4.93
C THR A 134 1.61 7.97 6.28
N ILE A 135 2.45 8.99 6.49
CA ILE A 135 2.37 9.89 7.62
C ILE A 135 1.87 11.21 7.06
N LEU A 136 0.69 11.65 7.52
CA LEU A 136 0.13 12.94 7.10
C LEU A 136 0.82 14.05 7.89
N GLY A 137 1.41 15.02 7.19
CA GLY A 137 2.05 16.19 7.77
C GLY A 137 3.26 16.68 6.96
N PRO A 138 3.67 17.96 7.07
CA PRO A 138 4.83 18.48 6.38
C PRO A 138 6.12 17.77 6.81
N VAL A 139 7.06 17.62 5.88
CA VAL A 139 8.43 17.20 6.17
C VAL A 139 9.05 18.27 7.08
N GLN A 140 9.43 17.88 8.30
CA GLN A 140 10.32 18.69 9.14
C GLN A 140 11.76 18.33 8.81
#